data_AF-A0A139NAV7-F1
#
_entry.id   AF-A0A139NAV7-F1
#
_cell.length_a   1.000
_cell.length_b   1.000
_cell.length_c   1.000
_cell.angle_alpha   90.00
_cell.angle_beta   90.00
_cell.angle_gamma   90.00
#
_symmetry.space_group_name_H-M   'P 1'
#
loop_
_entity.id
_entity.type
_entity.pdbx_description
1 polymer ?
#
loop_
_entity_poly.entity_id
_entity_poly.type
_entity_poly.pdbx_seq_one_letter_code
_entity_poly.pdbx_strand_id
1 'polypeptide(L)' 'MSNLKFKLNRAGVAELMKSGAMITVLNKHATAIKNRCGDGYEQDLYVGKSRANVSVSAKTYKAKKDNLKNNTLLKAVR' A
#
# COMPACT_ATOMS: atom_id res chain seq x y z
N MET A 1 20.62 18.89 -32.28
CA MET A 1 20.47 17.82 -31.28
C MET A 1 19.78 16.64 -31.96
N SER A 2 20.45 15.50 -32.00
CA SER A 2 19.94 14.26 -32.61
C SER A 2 18.68 13.77 -31.90
N ASN A 3 17.70 13.28 -32.66
CA ASN A 3 16.42 12.75 -32.17
C ASN A 3 16.62 11.46 -31.34
N LEU A 4 17.05 11.60 -30.08
CA LEU A 4 17.14 10.50 -29.12
C LEU A 4 15.74 10.12 -28.64
N LYS A 5 15.28 8.92 -29.03
CA LYS A 5 14.03 8.32 -28.53
C LYS A 5 14.33 7.39 -27.36
N PHE A 6 14.13 7.86 -26.14
CA PHE A 6 14.21 7.00 -24.96
C PHE A 6 12.99 6.09 -24.86
N LYS A 7 13.20 4.77 -24.81
CA LYS A 7 12.14 3.79 -24.59
C LYS A 7 12.31 3.17 -23.20
N LEU A 8 11.34 3.40 -22.34
CA LEU A 8 11.35 2.86 -20.97
C LEU A 8 11.29 1.33 -20.97
N ASN A 9 12.20 0.68 -20.22
CA ASN A 9 12.14 -0.75 -19.96
C ASN A 9 11.01 -1.06 -18.96
N ARG A 10 9.82 -1.33 -19.49
CA ARG A 10 8.64 -1.64 -18.64
C ARG A 10 8.81 -2.90 -17.81
N ALA A 11 9.56 -3.88 -18.28
CA ALA A 11 9.81 -5.11 -17.53
C ALA A 11 10.68 -4.82 -16.29
N GLY A 12 11.78 -4.08 -16.47
CA GLY A 12 12.64 -3.66 -15.36
C GLY A 12 11.93 -2.76 -14.35
N VAL A 13 11.04 -1.87 -14.80
CA VAL A 13 10.20 -1.07 -13.90
C VAL A 13 9.25 -1.96 -13.10
N ALA A 14 8.60 -2.95 -13.73
CA ALA A 14 7.72 -3.86 -13.01
C ALA A 14 8.49 -4.72 -11.99
N GLU A 15 9.72 -5.13 -12.30
CA GLU A 15 10.59 -5.83 -11.36
C GLU A 15 10.94 -4.96 -10.16
N LEU A 16 11.35 -3.71 -10.40
CA LEU A 16 11.59 -2.73 -9.33
C LEU A 16 10.36 -2.52 -8.45
N MET A 17 9.16 -2.39 -9.05
CA MET A 17 7.90 -2.21 -8.33
C MET A 17 7.43 -3.44 -7.54
N LYS A 18 8.01 -4.61 -7.79
CA LYS A 18 7.78 -5.85 -7.03
C LYS A 18 8.94 -6.18 -6.07
N SER A 19 10.02 -5.40 -6.10
CA SER A 19 11.21 -5.64 -5.30
C SER A 19 10.91 -5.62 -3.80
N GLY A 20 11.72 -6.34 -3.03
CA GLY A 20 11.63 -6.33 -1.56
C GLY A 20 11.75 -4.92 -0.97
N ALA A 21 12.62 -4.07 -1.53
CA ALA A 21 12.76 -2.68 -1.12
C ALA A 21 11.45 -1.90 -1.27
N MET A 22 10.73 -2.07 -2.39
CA MET A 22 9.42 -1.45 -2.59
C MET A 22 8.39 -1.97 -1.58
N ILE A 23 8.39 -3.28 -1.33
CA ILE A 23 7.52 -3.92 -0.33
C ILE A 23 7.78 -3.36 1.07
N THR A 24 9.05 -3.12 1.44
CA THR A 24 9.41 -2.51 2.74
C THR A 24 8.85 -1.10 2.86
N VAL A 25 8.96 -0.29 1.80
CA VAL A 25 8.39 1.08 1.80
C VAL A 25 6.86 1.01 1.95
N LEU A 26 6.18 0.17 1.17
CA LEU A 26 4.73 0.00 1.26
C LEU A 26 4.28 -0.46 2.64
N ASN A 27 4.99 -1.43 3.24
CA ASN A 27 4.70 -1.88 4.60
C ASN A 27 4.88 -0.77 5.62
N LYS A 28 5.91 0.06 5.51
CA LYS A 28 6.12 1.21 6.41
C LYS A 28 4.93 2.16 6.38
N HIS A 29 4.42 2.49 5.19
CA HIS A 29 3.23 3.34 5.05
C HIS A 29 1.97 2.66 5.61
N ALA A 30 1.76 1.38 5.29
CA ALA A 30 0.61 0.63 5.79
C ALA A 30 0.63 0.51 7.33
N THR A 31 1.79 0.25 7.93
CA THR A 31 1.95 0.18 9.39
C THR A 31 1.69 1.53 10.05
N ALA A 32 2.14 2.64 9.45
CA ALA A 32 1.81 3.96 9.94
C ALA A 32 0.29 4.23 9.93
N ILE A 33 -0.42 3.83 8.87
CA ILE A 33 -1.88 3.94 8.79
C ILE A 33 -2.56 3.05 9.82
N LYS A 34 -2.16 1.77 9.91
CA LYS A 34 -2.70 0.80 10.88
C LYS A 34 -2.59 1.31 12.31
N ASN A 35 -1.41 1.83 12.67
CA ASN A 35 -1.16 2.36 14.02
C ASN A 35 -2.02 3.60 14.33
N ARG A 36 -2.38 4.41 13.33
CA ARG A 36 -3.32 5.52 13.50
C ARG A 36 -4.76 5.06 13.70
N CYS A 37 -5.16 3.95 13.08
CA CYS A 37 -6.51 3.40 13.20
C CYS A 37 -6.76 2.69 14.54
N GLY A 38 -5.71 2.11 15.14
CA GLY A 38 -5.77 1.39 16.41
C GLY A 38 -6.11 -0.10 16.26
N ASP A 39 -6.65 -0.69 17.32
CA ASP A 39 -6.82 -2.14 17.42
C ASP A 39 -7.87 -2.71 16.46
N GLY A 40 -7.58 -3.90 15.93
CA GLY A 40 -8.49 -4.64 15.05
C GLY A 40 -8.42 -4.26 13.57
N TYR A 41 -7.47 -3.40 13.21
CA TYR A 41 -7.04 -3.16 11.84
C TYR A 41 -5.80 -3.99 11.52
N GLU A 42 -5.80 -4.63 10.35
CA GLU A 42 -4.68 -5.44 9.86
C GLU A 42 -4.18 -4.91 8.53
N GLN A 43 -2.94 -5.26 8.18
CA GLN A 43 -2.37 -4.98 6.87
C GLN A 43 -2.05 -6.27 6.15
N ASP A 44 -2.36 -6.34 4.86
CA ASP A 44 -2.14 -7.52 4.02
C ASP A 44 -1.29 -7.14 2.79
N LEU A 45 -0.27 -7.95 2.49
CA LEU A 45 0.61 -7.78 1.32
C LEU A 45 0.10 -8.63 0.15
N TYR A 46 0.02 -8.02 -1.04
CA TYR A 46 -0.28 -8.72 -2.28
C TYR A 46 0.65 -8.28 -3.41
N VAL A 47 1.35 -9.23 -4.02
CA VAL A 47 2.20 -8.98 -5.19
C VAL A 47 1.44 -9.33 -6.46
N GLY A 48 1.00 -8.31 -7.19
CA GLY A 48 0.31 -8.46 -8.46
C GLY A 48 1.27 -8.62 -9.65
N LYS A 49 0.71 -8.69 -10.86
CA LYS A 49 1.46 -8.90 -12.11
C LYS A 49 2.57 -7.87 -12.35
N SER A 50 2.32 -6.60 -12.02
CA SER A 50 3.23 -5.48 -12.31
C SER A 50 3.77 -4.72 -11.09
N ARG A 51 3.23 -4.97 -9.89
CA ARG A 51 3.56 -4.20 -8.68
C ARG A 51 3.12 -4.94 -7.41
N ALA A 52 3.79 -4.64 -6.31
CA ALA A 52 3.31 -4.99 -4.98
C ALA A 52 2.32 -3.93 -4.46
N ASN A 53 1.33 -4.37 -3.69
CA ASN A 53 0.36 -3.54 -2.99
C ASN A 53 0.29 -4.01 -1.54
N VAL A 54 0.12 -3.08 -0.60
CA VAL A 54 -0.21 -3.38 0.79
C VAL A 54 -1.52 -2.67 1.11
N SER A 55 -2.50 -3.41 1.61
CA SER A 55 -3.80 -2.88 2.02
C SER A 55 -3.89 -2.84 3.55
N VAL A 56 -4.69 -1.91 4.09
CA VAL A 56 -5.07 -1.88 5.51
C VAL A 56 -6.58 -2.05 5.58
N SER A 57 -7.06 -2.98 6.40
CA SER A 57 -8.48 -3.31 6.49
C SER A 57 -8.93 -3.54 7.94
N ALA A 58 -10.20 -3.26 8.22
CA ALA A 58 -10.82 -3.53 9.51
C ALA A 58 -11.29 -4.99 9.58
N LYS A 59 -10.68 -5.80 10.45
CA LYS A 59 -10.98 -7.23 10.54
C LYS A 59 -11.99 -7.54 11.64
N THR A 60 -11.83 -6.90 12.80
CA THR A 60 -12.73 -7.12 13.93
C THR A 60 -14.06 -6.38 13.74
N TYR A 61 -15.13 -6.90 14.35
CA TYR A 61 -16.44 -6.23 14.34
C TYR A 61 -16.36 -4.82 14.94
N LYS A 62 -15.56 -4.65 16.01
CA LYS A 62 -15.32 -3.34 16.65
C LYS A 62 -14.68 -2.36 15.68
N ALA A 63 -13.61 -2.75 14.98
CA ALA A 63 -12.92 -1.92 14.00
C ALA A 63 -13.83 -1.57 12.80
N LYS A 64 -14.65 -2.52 12.34
CA LYS A 64 -15.63 -2.25 11.26
C LYS A 64 -16.66 -1.20 11.68
N LYS A 65 -17.20 -1.33 12.90
CA LYS A 65 -18.16 -0.38 13.47
C LYS A 65 -17.53 1.00 13.67
N ASP A 66 -16.30 1.05 14.18
CA ASP A 66 -15.54 2.29 14.33
C ASP A 66 -15.32 2.97 12.97
N ASN A 67 -14.78 2.23 11.99
CA ASN A 67 -14.54 2.74 10.65
C ASN A 67 -15.80 3.32 10.00
N LEU A 68 -16.94 2.63 10.13
CA LEU A 68 -18.22 3.05 9.57
C LEU A 68 -18.73 4.35 10.20
N LYS A 69 -18.53 4.54 11.51
CA LYS A 69 -19.01 5.73 12.23
C LYS A 69 -18.09 6.92 12.07
N ASN A 70 -16.77 6.67 12.07
CA ASN A 70 -15.77 7.72 12.24
C ASN A 70 -14.96 7.99 10.97
N ASN A 71 -15.12 7.20 9.91
CA ASN A 71 -14.31 7.23 8.69
C ASN A 71 -12.81 7.09 8.99
N THR A 72 -12.47 6.22 9.94
CA THR A 72 -11.14 6.09 10.54
C THR A 72 -10.07 5.81 9.49
N LEU A 73 -10.28 4.85 8.57
CA LEU A 73 -9.32 4.55 7.51
C LEU A 73 -9.11 5.75 6.57
N LEU A 74 -10.18 6.42 6.16
CA LEU A 74 -10.10 7.56 5.25
C LEU A 74 -9.31 8.71 5.88
N LYS A 75 -9.54 8.97 7.17
CA LYS A 75 -8.82 10.01 7.93
C LYS A 75 -7.38 9.62 8.27
N ALA A 76 -7.10 8.32 8.36
CA ALA A 76 -5.78 7.80 8.62
C ALA A 76 -4.88 7.81 7.38
N VAL A 77 -5.39 8.02 6.17
CA VAL A 77 -4.57 8.25 4.98
C VAL A 77 -4.20 9.74 4.91
N ARG A 78 -3.03 10.08 5.45
CA ARG A 78 -2.39 11.39 5.39
C ARG A 78 -0.89 11.18 5.23
#